data_AF-V5IJ30-F1
#
_entry.id   AF-V5IJ30-F1
#
_cell.length_a   1.000
_cell.length_b   1.000
_cell.length_c   1.000
_cell.angle_alpha   90.00
_cell.angle_beta   90.00
_cell.angle_gamma   90.00
#
_symmetry.space_group_name_H-M   'P 1'
#
loop_
_entity.id
_entity.type
_entity.pdbx_description
1 polymer ?
#
loop_
_entity_poly.entity_id
_entity_poly.type
_entity_poly.pdbx_seq_one_letter_code
_entity_poly.pdbx_strand_id
1 'polypeptide(L)'
;MDERIRGTPMECVAADKPERVVHLVGDMPPSKMPRVDLIALAQQIETADDFIRANVSSKLTVIAEQVRFLQRQAQEIMEEAQMNARLHHAACNFQKVPGSTYYLYRRSNDQEYFSDDQARGGGESSALTSFWVASDWSRT
;
A
#
# COMPACT_ATOMS: atom_id res chain seq x y z
N MET A 1 -8.95 -14.56 -8.33
CA MET A 1 -7.73 -13.78 -8.56
C MET A 1 -8.04 -12.77 -9.66
N ASP A 2 -8.01 -11.48 -9.34
CA ASP A 2 -8.50 -10.38 -10.19
C ASP A 2 -7.46 -9.99 -11.25
N GLU A 3 -7.77 -10.22 -12.53
CA GLU A 3 -6.91 -9.88 -13.69
C GLU A 3 -6.92 -8.38 -14.06
N ARG A 4 -7.34 -7.49 -13.14
CA ARG A 4 -7.59 -6.07 -13.41
C ARG A 4 -6.42 -5.11 -13.18
N ILE A 5 -5.23 -5.61 -12.84
CA ILE A 5 -3.99 -4.80 -12.75
C ILE A 5 -2.98 -5.24 -13.82
N ARG A 6 -3.47 -5.65 -15.00
CA ARG A 6 -2.64 -5.56 -16.20
C ARG A 6 -2.68 -4.09 -16.61
N GLY A 7 -1.84 -3.28 -15.96
CA GLY A 7 -1.63 -1.90 -16.37
C GLY A 7 -1.38 -1.90 -17.87
N THR A 8 -2.24 -1.24 -18.63
CA THR A 8 -2.01 -1.00 -20.05
C THR A 8 -0.60 -0.43 -20.14
N PRO A 9 0.28 -1.01 -20.98
CA PRO A 9 1.55 -0.35 -21.25
C PRO A 9 1.19 1.07 -21.69
N MET A 10 1.72 2.08 -20.98
CA MET A 10 1.75 3.43 -21.53
C MET A 10 2.69 3.34 -22.73
N GLU A 11 2.11 2.95 -23.86
CA GLU A 11 2.72 3.07 -25.16
C GLU A 11 2.93 4.56 -25.34
N CYS A 12 4.17 5.00 -25.21
CA CYS A 12 4.56 6.32 -25.59
C CYS A 12 4.25 6.41 -27.08
N VAL A 13 3.10 7.01 -27.44
CA VAL A 13 2.90 7.52 -28.79
C VAL A 13 3.90 8.64 -28.91
N ALA A 14 5.12 8.27 -29.31
CA ALA A 14 6.08 9.21 -29.84
C ALA A 14 5.31 9.93 -30.94
N ALA A 15 5.06 11.24 -30.75
CA ALA A 15 4.65 12.08 -31.86
C ALA A 15 5.65 11.79 -32.97
N ASP A 16 5.15 11.22 -34.07
CA ASP A 16 5.93 10.69 -35.19
C ASP A 16 6.84 11.81 -35.70
N LYS A 17 8.05 11.84 -35.16
CA LYS A 17 9.12 12.74 -35.56
C LYS A 17 10.00 11.83 -36.40
N PRO A 18 10.17 12.13 -37.71
CA PRO A 18 10.80 11.20 -38.63
C PRO A 18 12.13 10.75 -38.04
N GLU A 19 12.27 9.43 -37.86
CA GLU A 19 13.50 8.80 -37.41
C GLU A 19 14.64 9.31 -38.29
N ARG A 20 15.41 10.28 -37.79
CA ARG A 20 16.68 10.64 -38.42
C ARG A 20 17.62 9.51 -38.08
N VAL A 21 17.70 8.55 -39.00
CA VAL A 21 18.74 7.54 -39.07
C VAL A 21 20.08 8.20 -38.78
N VAL A 22 20.66 7.86 -37.62
CA VAL A 22 21.99 8.30 -37.24
C VAL A 22 22.95 7.49 -38.09
N HIS A 23 23.34 8.02 -39.24
CA HIS A 23 24.30 7.36 -40.12
C HIS A 23 25.65 7.25 -39.38
N LEU A 24 26.06 6.02 -39.09
CA LEU A 24 27.42 5.72 -38.62
C LEU A 24 28.40 6.21 -39.70
N VAL A 25 29.34 7.06 -39.28
CA VAL A 25 30.17 7.99 -40.10
C VAL A 25 31.20 7.28 -41.03
N GLY A 26 31.02 5.99 -41.33
CA GLY A 26 32.04 5.14 -41.97
C GLY A 26 32.30 5.38 -43.46
N ASP A 27 31.28 5.72 -44.27
CA ASP A 27 31.39 5.55 -45.74
C ASP A 27 31.16 6.81 -46.58
N MET A 28 31.04 8.00 -45.96
CA MET A 28 30.74 9.24 -46.69
C MET A 28 31.99 10.10 -46.93
N PRO A 29 32.26 10.56 -48.18
CA PRO A 29 33.36 11.49 -48.41
C PRO A 29 33.15 12.77 -47.59
N PRO A 30 34.21 13.37 -47.01
CA PRO A 30 34.11 14.48 -46.06
C PRO A 30 33.40 15.72 -46.65
N SER A 31 33.37 15.85 -47.97
CA SER A 31 32.67 16.93 -48.69
C SER A 31 31.15 16.82 -48.66
N LYS A 32 30.59 15.64 -48.37
CA LYS A 32 29.14 15.38 -48.32
C LYS A 32 28.61 15.24 -46.89
N MET A 33 29.48 15.27 -45.88
CA MET A 33 29.04 15.12 -44.49
C MET A 33 28.01 16.20 -44.15
N PRO A 34 26.81 15.82 -43.68
CA PRO A 34 25.86 16.80 -43.18
C PRO A 34 26.54 17.55 -42.03
N ARG A 35 26.52 18.88 -42.08
CA ARG A 35 27.00 19.71 -40.95
C ARG A 35 26.12 19.36 -39.76
N VAL A 36 26.67 18.58 -38.83
CA VAL A 36 25.97 18.22 -37.60
C VAL A 36 25.86 19.50 -36.78
N ASP A 37 24.64 19.97 -36.56
CA ASP A 37 24.38 21.08 -35.66
C ASP A 37 24.56 20.57 -34.22
N LEU A 38 25.75 20.80 -33.67
CA LEU A 38 26.14 20.36 -32.34
C LEU A 38 25.24 20.97 -31.25
N ILE A 39 24.67 22.16 -31.49
CA ILE A 39 23.77 22.82 -30.55
C ILE A 39 22.44 22.08 -30.51
N ALA A 40 21.88 21.73 -31.68
CA ALA A 40 20.64 20.97 -31.76
C ALA A 40 20.79 19.56 -31.12
N LEU A 41 21.95 18.93 -31.27
CA LEU A 41 22.23 17.64 -30.63
C LEU A 41 22.30 17.79 -29.09
N ALA A 42 23.00 18.81 -28.60
CA ALA A 42 23.08 19.08 -27.16
C ALA A 42 21.69 19.33 -26.54
N GLN A 43 20.83 20.09 -27.23
CA GLN A 43 19.44 20.32 -26.81
C GLN A 43 18.63 19.02 -26.75
N GLN A 44 18.83 18.10 -27.70
CA GLN A 44 18.15 16.80 -27.68
C GLN A 44 18.60 15.92 -26.51
N ILE A 45 19.90 15.92 -26.19
CA ILE A 45 20.44 15.19 -25.05
C ILE A 45 19.86 15.74 -23.74
N GLU A 46 19.86 17.07 -23.57
CA GLU A 46 19.28 17.73 -22.40
C GLU A 46 17.80 17.38 -22.24
N THR A 47 17.03 17.44 -23.32
CA THR A 47 15.61 17.06 -23.33
C THR A 47 15.42 15.59 -22.93
N ALA A 48 16.26 14.68 -23.44
CA ALA A 48 16.18 13.27 -23.11
C ALA A 48 16.48 13.00 -21.62
N ASP A 49 17.49 13.68 -21.06
CA ASP A 49 17.83 13.59 -19.64
C ASP A 49 16.70 14.08 -18.75
N ASP A 50 16.01 15.16 -19.14
CA ASP A 50 14.83 15.65 -18.41
C ASP A 50 13.69 14.64 -18.41
N PHE A 51 13.42 13.99 -19.55
CA PHE A 51 12.44 12.91 -19.63
C PHE A 51 12.80 11.73 -18.73
N ILE A 52 14.08 11.32 -18.73
CA ILE A 52 14.57 10.24 -17.86
C ILE A 52 14.37 10.61 -16.40
N ARG A 53 14.77 11.82 -16.00
CA ARG A 53 14.63 12.31 -14.63
C ARG A 53 13.17 12.33 -14.18
N ALA A 54 12.28 12.88 -15.00
CA ALA A 54 10.85 12.94 -14.70
C ALA A 54 10.24 11.54 -14.57
N ASN A 55 10.60 10.62 -15.48
CA ASN A 55 10.11 9.25 -15.47
C ASN A 55 10.59 8.47 -14.23
N VAL A 56 11.88 8.57 -13.90
CA VAL A 56 12.46 7.95 -12.69
C VAL A 56 11.77 8.50 -11.44
N SER A 57 11.59 9.82 -11.34
CA SER A 57 10.94 10.47 -10.21
C SER A 57 9.48 10.02 -10.03
N SER A 58 8.74 9.89 -11.14
CA SER A 58 7.36 9.40 -11.14
C SER A 58 7.28 7.94 -10.66
N LYS A 59 8.14 7.06 -11.21
CA LYS A 59 8.19 5.65 -10.82
C LYS A 59 8.58 5.46 -9.35
N LEU A 60 9.55 6.22 -8.86
CA LEU A 60 9.95 6.17 -7.45
C LEU A 60 8.85 6.67 -6.52
N THR A 61 8.07 7.67 -6.93
CA THR A 61 6.89 8.13 -6.18
C THR A 61 5.86 7.02 -6.00
N VAL A 62 5.54 6.29 -7.09
CA VAL A 62 4.61 5.14 -7.03
C VAL A 62 5.11 4.06 -6.09
N ILE A 63 6.41 3.72 -6.15
CA ILE A 63 7.02 2.73 -5.25
C ILE A 63 6.92 3.19 -3.79
N ALA A 64 7.20 4.47 -3.52
CA ALA A 64 7.12 5.02 -2.16
C ALA A 64 5.69 4.94 -1.60
N GLU A 65 4.68 5.21 -2.42
CA GLU A 65 3.26 5.08 -2.03
C GLU A 65 2.89 3.63 -1.73
N GLN A 66 3.34 2.68 -2.54
CA GLN A 66 3.12 1.25 -2.30
C GLN A 66 3.77 0.79 -0.99
N VAL A 67 5.01 1.21 -0.71
CA VAL A 67 5.68 0.88 0.56
C VAL A 67 4.90 1.43 1.76
N ARG A 68 4.44 2.69 1.68
CA ARG A 68 3.62 3.30 2.74
C ARG A 68 2.29 2.58 2.93
N PHE A 69 1.69 2.10 1.86
CA PHE A 69 0.48 1.29 1.92
C PHE A 69 0.73 -0.03 2.65
N LEU A 70 1.78 -0.76 2.27
CA LEU A 70 2.14 -2.02 2.93
C LEU A 70 2.50 -1.83 4.41
N GLN A 71 3.17 -0.72 4.77
CA GLN A 71 3.46 -0.39 6.17
C GLN A 71 2.18 -0.21 6.99
N ARG A 72 1.18 0.49 6.45
CA ARG A 72 -0.12 0.65 7.13
C ARG A 72 -0.85 -0.67 7.29
N GLN A 73 -0.88 -1.50 6.25
CA GLN A 73 -1.49 -2.83 6.34
C GLN A 73 -0.81 -3.70 7.39
N ALA A 74 0.53 -3.68 7.45
CA ALA A 74 1.26 -4.42 8.47
C ALA A 74 0.92 -3.93 9.88
N GLN A 75 0.77 -2.61 10.07
CA GLN A 75 0.35 -2.04 11.34
C GLN A 75 -1.06 -2.48 11.74
N GLU A 76 -2.02 -2.43 10.82
CA GLU A 76 -3.41 -2.88 11.06
C GLU A 76 -3.44 -4.37 11.47
N ILE A 77 -2.68 -5.23 10.77
CA ILE A 77 -2.58 -6.66 11.10
C ILE A 77 -1.98 -6.86 12.50
N MET A 78 -0.96 -6.10 12.88
CA MET A 78 -0.36 -6.21 14.21
C MET A 78 -1.33 -5.77 15.31
N GLU A 79 -2.05 -4.67 15.10
CA GLU A 79 -3.06 -4.17 16.04
C GLU A 79 -4.22 -5.17 16.20
N GLU A 80 -4.69 -5.74 15.08
CA GLU A 80 -5.71 -6.79 15.08
C GLU A 80 -5.20 -8.04 15.81
N ALA A 81 -3.99 -8.51 15.52
CA ALA A 81 -3.40 -9.67 16.19
C ALA A 81 -3.24 -9.44 17.70
N GLN A 82 -2.80 -8.25 18.12
CA GLN A 82 -2.69 -7.89 19.53
C GLN A 82 -4.05 -7.86 20.22
N MET A 83 -5.06 -7.27 19.56
CA MET A 83 -6.41 -7.24 20.07
C MET A 83 -6.99 -8.65 20.19
N ASN A 84 -6.84 -9.48 19.16
CA ASN A 84 -7.29 -10.86 19.17
C ASN A 84 -6.61 -11.64 20.31
N ALA A 85 -5.30 -11.50 20.48
CA ALA A 85 -4.57 -12.13 21.59
C ALA A 85 -5.12 -11.70 22.96
N ARG A 86 -5.37 -10.40 23.16
CA ARG A 86 -5.98 -9.86 24.38
C ARG A 86 -7.37 -10.46 24.64
N LEU A 87 -8.22 -10.50 23.62
CA LEU A 87 -9.55 -11.09 23.70
C LEU A 87 -9.51 -12.60 23.97
N HIS A 88 -8.49 -13.30 23.47
CA HIS A 88 -8.30 -14.73 23.68
C HIS A 88 -7.92 -15.05 25.12
N HIS A 89 -7.15 -14.16 25.76
CA HIS A 89 -6.75 -14.31 27.16
C HIS A 89 -7.79 -13.81 28.17
N ALA A 90 -8.77 -13.01 27.76
CA ALA A 90 -9.81 -12.51 28.65
C ALA A 90 -10.68 -13.65 29.20
N ALA A 91 -11.03 -13.57 30.49
CA ALA A 91 -11.83 -14.59 31.16
C ALA A 91 -13.26 -14.63 30.59
N CYS A 92 -13.76 -15.83 30.30
CA CYS A 92 -15.10 -16.04 29.76
C CYS A 92 -15.80 -17.16 30.55
N ASN A 93 -16.90 -16.82 31.22
CA ASN A 93 -17.66 -17.76 32.06
C ASN A 93 -18.90 -18.34 31.34
N PHE A 94 -19.04 -18.07 30.04
CA PHE A 94 -20.17 -18.52 29.23
C PHE A 94 -19.69 -18.96 27.84
N GLN A 95 -20.54 -19.71 27.14
CA GLN A 95 -20.28 -20.13 25.78
C GLN A 95 -20.62 -19.00 24.80
N LYS A 96 -19.66 -18.59 23.98
CA LYS A 96 -19.86 -17.56 22.96
C LYS A 96 -20.78 -18.12 21.85
N VAL A 97 -21.79 -17.34 21.48
CA VAL A 97 -22.76 -17.62 20.43
C VAL A 97 -22.47 -16.69 19.26
N PRO A 98 -22.25 -17.23 18.04
CA PRO A 98 -22.02 -16.41 16.86
C PRO A 98 -23.13 -15.40 16.61
N GLY A 99 -22.77 -14.19 16.17
CA GLY A 99 -23.72 -13.10 15.92
C GLY A 99 -24.23 -12.38 17.16
N SER A 100 -23.81 -12.80 18.36
CA SER A 100 -24.07 -12.07 19.60
C SER A 100 -23.00 -11.00 19.84
N THR A 101 -23.41 -9.92 20.50
CA THR A 101 -22.50 -8.88 20.97
C THR A 101 -22.06 -9.19 22.40
N TYR A 102 -20.77 -9.08 22.65
CA TYR A 102 -20.21 -9.19 24.00
C TYR A 102 -19.47 -7.91 24.39
N TYR A 103 -19.48 -7.62 25.69
CA TYR A 103 -18.83 -6.47 26.29
C TYR A 103 -17.61 -6.92 27.09
N LEU A 104 -16.49 -6.21 26.95
CA LEU A 104 -15.26 -6.46 27.70
C LEU A 104 -15.14 -5.46 28.84
N TYR A 105 -14.93 -5.97 30.05
CA TYR A 105 -14.73 -5.16 31.25
C TYR A 105 -13.37 -5.46 31.86
N ARG A 106 -12.84 -4.48 32.60
CA ARG A 106 -11.64 -4.67 33.42
C ARG A 106 -11.97 -4.43 34.88
N ARG A 107 -11.63 -5.40 35.72
CA ARG A 107 -11.78 -5.32 37.18
C ARG A 107 -10.67 -4.47 37.80
N SER A 108 -10.82 -4.15 39.08
CA SER A 108 -9.80 -3.47 39.89
C SER A 108 -8.47 -4.23 40.03
N ASN A 109 -8.46 -5.55 39.80
CA ASN A 109 -7.28 -6.40 39.78
C ASN A 109 -6.62 -6.52 38.38
N ASP A 110 -6.95 -5.62 37.45
CA ASP A 110 -6.51 -5.61 36.05
C ASP A 110 -6.91 -6.85 35.21
N GLN A 111 -7.77 -7.72 35.74
CA GLN A 111 -8.29 -8.85 34.97
C GLN A 111 -9.41 -8.41 34.03
N GLU A 112 -9.29 -8.80 32.77
CA GLU A 112 -10.31 -8.58 31.75
C GLU A 112 -11.27 -9.77 31.64
N TYR A 113 -12.56 -9.48 31.47
CA TYR A 113 -13.59 -10.50 31.37
C TYR A 113 -14.74 -10.07 30.46
N PHE A 114 -15.39 -11.06 29.84
CA PHE A 114 -16.57 -10.84 29.01
C PHE A 114 -17.88 -10.83 29.83
N SER A 115 -18.84 -10.04 29.37
CA SER A 115 -20.25 -10.04 29.80
C SER A 115 -21.17 -9.95 28.59
N ASP A 116 -22.32 -10.61 28.65
CA ASP A 116 -23.40 -10.57 27.68
C ASP A 116 -24.33 -9.36 27.86
N ASP A 117 -24.46 -8.88 29.09
CA ASP A 117 -25.28 -7.73 29.46
C ASP A 117 -24.41 -6.52 29.86
N GLN A 118 -24.65 -5.39 29.17
CA GLN A 118 -23.97 -4.11 29.37
C GLN A 118 -24.20 -3.54 30.79
N ALA A 119 -25.39 -3.77 31.36
CA ALA A 119 -25.77 -3.26 32.68
C ALA A 119 -25.14 -4.09 33.81
N ARG A 120 -25.04 -5.41 33.63
CA ARG A 120 -24.45 -6.34 34.62
C ARG A 120 -22.95 -6.16 34.85
N GLY A 121 -22.22 -5.60 33.89
CA GLY A 121 -20.78 -5.36 34.02
C GLY A 121 -20.40 -4.14 34.86
N GLY A 122 -21.36 -3.27 35.19
CA GLY A 122 -21.15 -1.97 35.86
C GLY A 122 -20.92 -2.01 37.37
N GLY A 123 -20.25 -3.04 37.90
CA GLY A 123 -19.72 -3.04 39.27
C GLY A 123 -18.52 -2.08 39.41
N GLU A 124 -17.60 -2.33 40.36
CA GLU A 124 -16.32 -1.60 40.53
C GLU A 124 -15.33 -1.71 39.34
N SER A 125 -15.83 -2.03 38.14
CA SER A 125 -15.08 -2.26 36.91
C SER A 125 -15.22 -1.06 35.98
N SER A 126 -14.11 -0.59 35.40
CA SER A 126 -14.16 0.40 34.33
C SER A 126 -14.55 -0.27 33.02
N ALA A 127 -15.59 0.24 32.34
CA ALA A 127 -15.96 -0.24 31.02
C ALA A 127 -14.87 0.10 30.00
N LEU A 128 -14.35 -0.92 29.32
CA LEU A 128 -13.53 -0.73 28.13
C LEU A 128 -14.51 -0.76 26.95
N THR A 129 -14.83 0.39 26.39
CA THR A 129 -15.87 0.54 25.35
C THR A 129 -15.44 -0.12 24.04
N SER A 130 -15.45 -1.45 23.96
CA SER A 130 -15.20 -2.20 22.74
C SER A 130 -16.36 -3.15 22.49
N PHE A 131 -17.14 -2.84 21.46
CA PHE A 131 -18.26 -3.64 20.95
C PHE A 131 -17.70 -4.71 20.00
N TRP A 132 -17.88 -5.99 20.32
CA TRP A 132 -17.43 -7.09 19.48
C TRP A 132 -18.60 -7.95 19.04
N VAL A 133 -18.83 -8.00 17.73
CA VAL A 133 -19.73 -8.99 17.10
C VAL A 133 -18.86 -10.19 16.73
N ALA A 134 -19.01 -11.27 17.50
CA ALA A 134 -18.29 -12.51 17.25
C ALA A 134 -18.93 -13.24 16.04
N SER A 135 -18.71 -12.75 14.83
CA SER A 135 -19.11 -13.49 13.63
C SER A 135 -18.11 -14.58 13.25
N ASP A 136 -16.84 -14.46 13.69
CA ASP A 136 -15.75 -15.31 13.16
C ASP A 136 -14.77 -15.85 14.23
N TRP A 137 -15.18 -15.92 15.51
CA TRP A 137 -14.35 -16.52 16.58
C TRP A 137 -14.18 -18.04 16.41
N SER A 138 -14.95 -18.68 15.53
CA SER A 138 -14.98 -20.13 15.33
C SER A 138 -13.75 -20.73 14.65
N ARG A 139 -12.75 -19.93 14.28
CA ARG A 139 -11.57 -20.34 13.50
C ARG A 139 -10.22 -20.23 14.22
N THR A 140 -10.21 -19.84 15.50
CA THR A 140 -9.04 -19.86 16.38
C THR A 140 -9.18 -20.92 17.45
#